data_AF-A0A183EAT8-F1
#
_entry.id   AF-A0A183EAT8-F1
#
_cell.length_a   1.000
_cell.length_b   1.000
_cell.length_c   1.000
_cell.angle_alpha   90.00
_cell.angle_beta   90.00
_cell.angle_gamma   90.00
#
_symmetry.space_group_name_H-M   'P 1'
#
loop_
_entity.id
_entity.type
_entity.pdbx_description
1 polymer ?
#
loop_
_entity_poly.entity_id
_entity_poly.type
_entity_poly.pdbx_seq_one_letter_code
_entity_poly.pdbx_strand_id
1 'polypeptide(L)'
;MPPNFFQKPETALKRAQELISVGKEQDALDTLHDTIKSKRHKQWTKTHEAIMLKHMELCVSLRQPHKAKDALFQYKTLTQQVAIKSLETVIHKFLELAQQKTEEAQKTSIEKVEEIDDLDQADAPENLLLSAVSGDAAQDRMDRTVLSPWLRFLWDSYRNCLDLLRNTAVVEHLYHRIARQSFEFCAKYQRRTEFRKLCDNLRLHLTQIQKHQHLAHVVKLTSAESLTLMQDTRLIQLDTAIQMELWQEAYRSAEDVHGMMQLSKDKDKRMVKPASYVNYYDKLALVFWKAGNRLFHAAALLQKYIIYKDMKKTFSMEEAMDQATRVLLATLSVPDGADNPSDLTRHLDIEEQHTANMRLLSNLLRLPIAPTRAGILREITRLNLPDVAVESARNLHR
;
A
#
# COMPACT_ATOMS: atom_id res chain seq x y z
N MET A 1 -39.65 -3.68 -17.50
CA MET A 1 -40.44 -4.84 -17.03
C MET A 1 -40.63 -4.73 -15.52
N PRO A 2 -41.78 -5.14 -14.96
CA PRO A 2 -41.92 -5.20 -13.50
C PRO A 2 -40.87 -6.15 -12.91
N PRO A 3 -40.36 -5.92 -11.69
CA PRO A 3 -39.36 -6.80 -11.11
C PRO A 3 -39.98 -8.19 -10.88
N ASN A 4 -39.43 -9.21 -11.52
CA ASN A 4 -39.82 -10.60 -11.29
C ASN A 4 -39.29 -11.02 -9.91
N PHE A 5 -40.07 -10.74 -8.87
CA PHE A 5 -39.72 -11.14 -7.51
C PHE A 5 -39.85 -12.65 -7.36
N PHE A 6 -38.72 -13.37 -7.34
CA PHE A 6 -38.70 -14.80 -7.06
C PHE A 6 -39.04 -15.10 -5.60
N GLN A 7 -39.94 -16.06 -5.38
CA GLN A 7 -40.26 -16.56 -4.04
C GLN A 7 -39.11 -17.36 -3.40
N LYS A 8 -38.20 -17.94 -4.20
CA LYS A 8 -37.08 -18.75 -3.73
C LYS A 8 -35.79 -18.39 -4.46
N PRO A 9 -34.65 -18.19 -3.75
CA PRO A 9 -33.35 -17.90 -4.36
C PRO A 9 -32.92 -18.95 -5.39
N GLU A 10 -33.29 -20.23 -5.18
CA GLU A 10 -32.95 -21.33 -6.09
C GLU A 10 -33.55 -21.13 -7.49
N THR A 11 -34.78 -20.59 -7.56
CA THR A 11 -35.47 -20.31 -8.82
C THR A 11 -34.78 -19.20 -9.59
N ALA A 12 -34.30 -18.16 -8.89
CA ALA A 12 -33.55 -17.07 -9.51
C ALA A 12 -32.23 -17.57 -10.12
N LEU A 13 -31.52 -18.46 -9.42
CA LEU A 13 -30.28 -19.04 -9.93
C LEU A 13 -30.50 -19.89 -11.19
N LYS A 14 -31.53 -20.76 -11.17
CA LYS A 14 -31.90 -21.54 -12.37
C LYS A 14 -32.27 -20.64 -13.54
N ARG A 15 -33.07 -19.60 -13.28
CA ARG A 15 -33.47 -18.65 -14.32
C ARG A 15 -32.27 -17.90 -14.91
N ALA A 16 -31.31 -17.49 -14.09
CA ALA A 16 -30.09 -16.88 -14.58
C ALA A 16 -29.27 -17.84 -15.44
N GLN A 17 -29.17 -19.12 -15.07
CA GLN A 17 -28.50 -20.15 -15.88
C GLN A 17 -29.17 -20.35 -17.25
N GLU A 18 -30.50 -20.37 -17.30
CA GLU A 18 -31.26 -20.39 -18.56
C GLU A 18 -30.97 -19.15 -19.41
N LEU A 19 -30.96 -17.95 -18.81
CA LEU A 19 -30.68 -16.72 -19.54
C LEU A 19 -29.26 -16.71 -20.11
N ILE A 20 -28.28 -17.23 -19.36
CA ILE A 20 -26.90 -17.38 -19.84
C ILE A 20 -26.83 -18.36 -21.02
N SER A 21 -27.57 -19.47 -21.00
CA SER A 21 -27.51 -20.47 -22.08
C SER A 21 -28.07 -19.94 -23.42
N VAL A 22 -28.97 -18.96 -23.39
CA VAL A 22 -29.42 -18.22 -24.59
C VAL A 22 -28.66 -16.91 -24.83
N GLY A 23 -27.52 -16.68 -24.16
CA GLY A 23 -26.64 -15.53 -24.39
C GLY A 23 -27.11 -14.21 -23.80
N LYS A 24 -28.15 -14.20 -22.96
CA LYS A 24 -28.71 -13.00 -22.31
C LYS A 24 -28.06 -12.73 -20.95
N GLU A 25 -26.75 -12.51 -20.95
CA GLU A 25 -25.96 -12.34 -19.73
C GLU A 25 -26.37 -11.11 -18.90
N GLN A 26 -26.75 -10.00 -19.54
CA GLN A 26 -27.21 -8.80 -18.85
C GLN A 26 -28.52 -9.05 -18.08
N ASP A 27 -29.49 -9.73 -18.70
CA ASP A 27 -30.76 -10.09 -18.06
C ASP A 27 -30.53 -11.09 -16.91
N ALA A 28 -29.58 -12.01 -17.08
CA ALA A 28 -29.17 -12.94 -16.04
C ALA A 28 -28.58 -12.18 -14.84
N LEU A 29 -27.70 -11.20 -15.09
CA LEU A 29 -27.11 -10.34 -14.06
C LEU A 29 -28.19 -9.57 -13.30
N ASP A 30 -29.15 -8.98 -14.00
CA ASP A 30 -30.27 -8.23 -13.39
C ASP A 30 -31.14 -9.13 -12.52
N THR A 31 -31.46 -10.33 -12.99
CA THR A 31 -32.22 -11.35 -12.24
C THR A 31 -31.53 -11.69 -10.91
N LEU A 32 -30.21 -11.93 -10.93
CA LEU A 32 -29.45 -12.24 -9.72
C LEU A 32 -29.31 -11.01 -8.80
N HIS A 33 -29.09 -9.82 -9.39
CA HIS A 33 -28.93 -8.58 -8.65
C HIS A 33 -30.20 -8.20 -7.86
N ASP A 34 -31.37 -8.30 -8.49
CA ASP A 34 -32.66 -8.05 -7.84
C ASP A 34 -32.92 -9.03 -6.70
N THR A 35 -32.46 -10.28 -6.83
CA THR A 35 -32.58 -11.31 -5.80
C THR A 35 -31.76 -10.96 -4.56
N ILE A 36 -30.52 -10.47 -4.73
CA ILE A 36 -29.65 -10.04 -3.63
C ILE A 36 -30.14 -8.75 -2.97
N LYS A 37 -30.71 -7.83 -3.76
CA LYS A 37 -31.28 -6.58 -3.25
C LYS A 37 -32.62 -6.78 -2.50
N SER A 38 -33.31 -7.89 -2.77
CA SER A 38 -34.61 -8.19 -2.17
C SER A 38 -34.52 -8.33 -0.66
N LYS A 39 -35.27 -7.49 0.07
CA LYS A 39 -35.39 -7.56 1.53
C LYS A 39 -36.22 -8.75 2.04
N ARG A 40 -36.78 -9.58 1.15
CA ARG A 40 -37.64 -10.71 1.53
C ARG A 40 -36.83 -11.90 2.07
N HIS A 41 -35.60 -12.09 1.58
CA HIS A 41 -34.75 -13.25 1.90
C HIS A 41 -33.60 -12.84 2.83
N LYS A 42 -33.94 -12.53 4.10
CA LYS A 42 -32.96 -12.04 5.09
C LYS A 42 -32.11 -13.13 5.74
N GLN A 43 -32.45 -14.41 5.54
CA GLN A 43 -31.68 -15.51 6.10
C GLN A 43 -30.73 -16.05 5.04
N TRP A 44 -29.43 -15.99 5.36
CA TRP A 44 -28.39 -16.51 4.48
C TRP A 44 -28.54 -18.03 4.29
N THR A 45 -28.31 -18.48 3.05
CA THR A 45 -28.25 -19.90 2.68
C THR A 45 -27.10 -20.12 1.71
N LYS A 46 -26.67 -21.38 1.52
CA LYS A 46 -25.65 -21.72 0.51
C LYS A 46 -26.04 -21.35 -0.92
N THR A 47 -27.34 -21.26 -1.22
CA THR A 47 -27.83 -20.75 -2.51
C THR A 47 -27.44 -19.28 -2.71
N HIS A 48 -27.44 -18.45 -1.66
CA HIS A 48 -27.01 -17.05 -1.76
C HIS A 48 -25.52 -16.92 -2.09
N GLU A 49 -24.68 -17.81 -1.56
CA GLU A 49 -23.26 -17.89 -1.94
C GLU A 49 -23.11 -18.22 -3.43
N ALA A 50 -23.82 -19.24 -3.94
CA ALA A 50 -23.80 -19.59 -5.35
C ALA A 50 -24.31 -18.46 -6.27
N ILE A 51 -25.38 -17.77 -5.86
CA ILE A 51 -25.90 -16.58 -6.56
C ILE A 51 -24.84 -15.49 -6.62
N MET A 52 -24.19 -15.18 -5.49
CA MET A 52 -23.16 -14.15 -5.45
C MET A 52 -21.94 -14.49 -6.29
N LEU A 53 -21.47 -15.74 -6.25
CA LEU A 53 -20.34 -16.17 -7.08
C LEU A 53 -20.66 -15.98 -8.57
N LYS A 54 -21.85 -16.38 -9.02
CA LYS A 54 -22.25 -16.21 -10.42
C LYS A 54 -22.51 -14.74 -10.78
N HIS A 55 -23.07 -13.97 -9.84
CA HIS A 55 -23.26 -12.52 -10.00
C HIS A 55 -21.93 -11.80 -10.17
N MET A 56 -20.91 -12.12 -9.36
CA MET A 56 -19.56 -11.55 -9.48
C MET A 56 -18.91 -11.92 -10.82
N GLU A 57 -19.04 -13.17 -11.27
CA GLU A 57 -18.53 -13.61 -12.57
C GLU A 57 -19.12 -12.82 -13.75
N LEU A 58 -20.44 -12.60 -13.74
CA LEU A 58 -21.12 -11.78 -14.73
C LEU A 58 -20.73 -10.29 -14.62
N CYS A 59 -20.61 -9.76 -13.39
CA CYS A 59 -20.17 -8.39 -13.16
C CYS A 59 -18.77 -8.12 -13.72
N VAL A 60 -17.84 -9.06 -13.58
CA VAL A 60 -16.50 -8.96 -14.16
C VAL A 60 -16.57 -9.05 -15.69
N SER A 61 -17.27 -10.06 -16.22
CA SER A 61 -17.37 -10.30 -17.67
C SER A 61 -18.01 -9.12 -18.42
N LEU A 62 -19.05 -8.52 -17.84
CA LEU A 62 -19.79 -7.39 -18.41
C LEU A 62 -19.22 -6.01 -17.98
N ARG A 63 -18.13 -5.99 -17.20
CA ARG A 63 -17.49 -4.78 -16.63
C ARG A 63 -18.50 -3.84 -15.95
N GLN A 64 -19.24 -4.37 -14.98
CA GLN A 64 -20.28 -3.66 -14.21
C GLN A 64 -19.85 -3.38 -12.76
N PRO A 65 -18.91 -2.44 -12.51
CA PRO A 65 -18.33 -2.22 -11.17
C PRO A 65 -19.38 -1.70 -10.17
N HIS A 66 -20.32 -0.87 -10.61
CA HIS A 66 -21.38 -0.33 -9.74
C HIS A 66 -22.33 -1.42 -9.23
N LYS A 67 -22.74 -2.36 -10.09
CA LYS A 67 -23.58 -3.50 -9.68
C LYS A 67 -22.83 -4.43 -8.74
N ALA A 68 -21.53 -4.65 -8.95
CA ALA A 68 -20.70 -5.44 -8.05
C ALA A 68 -20.63 -4.80 -6.66
N LYS A 69 -20.34 -3.49 -6.60
CA LYS A 69 -20.28 -2.72 -5.35
C LYS A 69 -21.59 -2.79 -4.55
N ASP A 70 -22.73 -2.51 -5.20
CA ASP A 70 -24.04 -2.54 -4.52
C ASP A 70 -24.35 -3.96 -4.02
N ALA A 71 -24.15 -4.99 -4.85
CA ALA A 71 -24.39 -6.38 -4.45
C ALA A 71 -23.50 -6.82 -3.28
N LEU A 72 -22.21 -6.47 -3.28
CA LEU A 72 -21.30 -6.78 -2.18
C LEU A 72 -21.70 -6.08 -0.87
N PHE A 73 -22.23 -4.85 -0.94
CA PHE A 73 -22.74 -4.15 0.23
C PHE A 73 -23.96 -4.85 0.85
N GLN A 74 -24.94 -5.23 0.01
CA GLN A 74 -26.09 -6.00 0.47
C GLN A 74 -25.66 -7.37 1.02
N TYR A 75 -24.74 -8.04 0.34
CA TYR A 75 -24.27 -9.36 0.74
C TYR A 75 -23.46 -9.35 2.04
N LYS A 76 -22.63 -8.32 2.26
CA LYS A 76 -21.96 -8.09 3.55
C LYS A 76 -23.00 -8.00 4.67
N THR A 77 -24.06 -7.21 4.47
CA THR A 77 -25.13 -7.06 5.47
C THR A 77 -25.83 -8.39 5.77
N LEU A 78 -26.07 -9.21 4.74
CA LEU A 78 -26.67 -10.55 4.89
C LEU A 78 -25.76 -11.55 5.62
N THR A 79 -24.44 -11.47 5.43
CA THR A 79 -23.47 -12.48 5.91
C THR A 79 -22.78 -12.11 7.22
N GLN A 80 -22.77 -10.84 7.63
CA GLN A 80 -21.94 -10.32 8.72
C GLN A 80 -22.02 -11.12 10.03
N GLN A 81 -23.22 -11.58 10.41
CA GLN A 81 -23.43 -12.29 11.69
C GLN A 81 -23.41 -13.82 11.57
N VAL A 82 -23.64 -14.38 10.37
CA VAL A 82 -23.93 -15.81 10.19
C VAL A 82 -22.88 -16.54 9.36
N ALA A 83 -22.34 -15.89 8.32
CA ALA A 83 -21.57 -16.56 7.29
C ALA A 83 -20.42 -15.68 6.74
N ILE A 84 -19.61 -15.10 7.62
CA ILE A 84 -18.55 -14.17 7.20
C ILE A 84 -17.54 -14.82 6.24
N LYS A 85 -17.21 -16.10 6.43
CA LYS A 85 -16.34 -16.85 5.50
C LYS A 85 -16.89 -16.88 4.07
N SER A 86 -18.21 -16.88 3.92
CA SER A 86 -18.86 -16.82 2.61
C SER A 86 -18.61 -15.48 1.92
N LEU A 87 -18.60 -14.37 2.67
CA LEU A 87 -18.23 -13.05 2.15
C LEU A 87 -16.77 -13.04 1.69
N GLU A 88 -15.86 -13.63 2.47
CA GLU A 88 -14.44 -13.73 2.10
C GLU A 88 -14.26 -14.52 0.79
N THR A 89 -14.92 -15.68 0.66
CA THR A 89 -14.87 -16.49 -0.57
C THR A 89 -15.37 -15.70 -1.78
N VAL A 90 -16.49 -14.99 -1.66
CA VAL A 90 -17.06 -14.20 -2.76
C VAL A 90 -16.15 -13.05 -3.17
N ILE A 91 -15.60 -12.30 -2.20
CA ILE A 91 -14.66 -11.19 -2.50
C ILE A 91 -13.38 -11.73 -3.12
N HIS A 92 -12.85 -12.84 -2.61
CA HIS A 92 -11.68 -13.47 -3.20
C HIS A 92 -11.90 -13.89 -4.64
N LYS A 93 -13.03 -14.56 -4.92
CA LYS A 93 -13.34 -14.98 -6.29
C LYS A 93 -13.55 -13.79 -7.23
N PHE A 94 -14.19 -12.73 -6.75
CA PHE A 94 -14.38 -11.50 -7.52
C PHE A 94 -13.04 -10.87 -7.94
N LEU A 95 -12.12 -10.69 -6.99
CA LEU A 95 -10.81 -10.10 -7.26
C LEU A 95 -9.94 -11.03 -8.12
N GLU A 96 -9.97 -12.35 -7.91
CA GLU A 96 -9.27 -13.34 -8.73
C GLU A 96 -9.72 -13.27 -10.20
N LEU A 97 -11.04 -13.21 -10.46
CA LEU A 97 -11.57 -13.11 -11.81
C LEU A 97 -11.19 -11.77 -12.49
N ALA A 98 -11.22 -10.67 -11.73
CA ALA A 98 -10.82 -9.36 -12.24
C ALA A 98 -9.32 -9.31 -12.58
N GLN A 99 -8.47 -9.92 -11.73
CA GLN A 99 -7.04 -10.08 -12.00
C GLN A 99 -6.81 -10.92 -13.25
N GLN A 100 -7.46 -12.09 -13.36
CA GLN A 100 -7.31 -12.98 -14.51
C GLN A 100 -7.70 -12.27 -15.82
N LYS A 101 -8.81 -11.53 -15.84
CA LYS A 101 -9.23 -10.76 -17.03
C LYS A 101 -8.24 -9.66 -17.40
N THR A 102 -7.65 -9.01 -16.40
CA THR A 102 -6.61 -8.00 -16.61
C THR A 102 -5.34 -8.63 -17.19
N GLU A 103 -4.95 -9.82 -16.73
CA GLU A 103 -3.81 -10.56 -17.27
C GLU A 103 -4.06 -11.09 -18.68
N GLU A 104 -5.28 -11.54 -18.99
CA GLU A 104 -5.70 -11.91 -20.34
C GLU A 104 -5.63 -10.70 -21.30
N ALA A 105 -6.11 -9.53 -20.84
CA ALA A 105 -6.01 -8.29 -21.58
C ALA A 105 -4.55 -7.86 -21.80
N GLN A 106 -3.70 -7.98 -20.76
CA GLN A 106 -2.28 -7.69 -20.86
C GLN A 106 -1.59 -8.60 -21.90
N LYS A 107 -1.91 -9.91 -21.92
CA LYS A 107 -1.36 -10.86 -22.89
C LYS A 107 -1.75 -10.54 -24.33
N THR A 108 -2.93 -9.97 -24.51
CA THR A 108 -3.42 -9.55 -25.84
C THR A 108 -2.74 -8.25 -26.30
N SER A 109 -2.11 -7.52 -25.38
CA SER A 109 -1.52 -6.20 -25.60
C SER A 109 0.02 -6.18 -25.62
N ILE A 110 0.72 -7.32 -25.58
CA ILE A 110 2.21 -7.37 -25.43
C ILE A 110 2.90 -6.63 -26.62
N GLU A 111 3.79 -5.62 -26.46
CA GLU A 111 4.94 -5.44 -25.54
C GLU A 111 5.03 -4.06 -24.83
N LYS A 112 5.61 -4.09 -23.61
CA LYS A 112 5.83 -3.00 -22.62
C LYS A 112 4.58 -2.22 -22.22
N VAL A 113 4.12 -2.47 -20.99
CA VAL A 113 3.26 -1.53 -20.26
C VAL A 113 4.05 -0.25 -20.08
N GLU A 114 3.90 0.69 -21.01
CA GLU A 114 4.38 2.06 -20.83
C GLU A 114 3.60 2.71 -19.67
N GLU A 115 4.10 3.84 -19.15
CA GLU A 115 3.43 4.58 -18.07
C GLU A 115 2.09 5.12 -18.59
N ILE A 116 1.04 4.29 -18.54
CA ILE A 116 -0.33 4.72 -18.83
C ILE A 116 -0.70 5.77 -17.76
N ASP A 117 -1.24 6.91 -18.18
CA ASP A 117 -1.64 8.02 -17.28
C ASP A 117 -2.77 7.62 -16.30
N ASP A 118 -3.16 8.53 -15.40
CA ASP A 118 -4.21 8.34 -14.38
C ASP A 118 -5.47 7.66 -14.94
N LEU A 119 -5.81 6.48 -14.43
CA LEU A 119 -6.97 5.72 -14.88
C LEU A 119 -8.27 6.50 -14.69
N ASP A 120 -8.29 7.48 -13.78
CA ASP A 120 -9.48 8.27 -13.47
C ASP A 120 -9.77 9.39 -14.48
N GLN A 121 -8.79 9.81 -15.29
CA GLN A 121 -9.01 10.79 -16.36
C GLN A 121 -9.65 10.11 -17.57
N ALA A 122 -10.79 10.62 -18.01
CA ALA A 122 -11.37 10.20 -19.29
C ALA A 122 -10.46 10.72 -20.42
N ASP A 123 -10.15 9.89 -21.41
CA ASP A 123 -9.37 10.32 -22.57
C ASP A 123 -10.07 11.51 -23.24
N ALA A 124 -9.44 12.68 -23.17
CA ALA A 124 -9.89 13.85 -23.88
C ALA A 124 -9.73 13.61 -25.40
N PRO A 125 -10.66 14.07 -26.25
CA PRO A 125 -10.64 13.81 -27.69
C PRO A 125 -9.35 14.29 -28.37
N GLU A 126 -8.65 15.28 -27.79
CA GLU A 126 -7.32 15.71 -28.21
C GLU A 126 -6.22 14.64 -28.12
N ASN A 127 -6.28 13.71 -27.15
CA ASN A 127 -5.30 12.62 -27.02
C ASN A 127 -5.43 11.60 -28.16
N LEU A 128 -6.66 11.39 -28.63
CA LEU A 128 -6.94 10.52 -29.77
C LEU A 128 -6.39 11.13 -31.08
N LEU A 129 -6.38 12.46 -31.18
CA LEU A 129 -5.76 13.20 -32.29
C LEU A 129 -4.23 13.20 -32.20
N LEU A 130 -3.66 13.38 -31.00
CA LEU A 130 -2.21 13.36 -30.78
C LEU A 130 -1.60 11.99 -31.11
N SER A 131 -2.23 10.89 -30.67
CA SER A 131 -1.79 9.52 -31.00
C SER A 131 -1.92 9.13 -32.48
N ALA A 132 -2.65 9.91 -33.28
CA ALA A 132 -2.69 9.76 -34.73
C ALA A 132 -1.52 10.45 -35.44
N VAL A 133 -0.82 11.37 -34.75
CA VAL A 133 0.25 12.22 -35.29
C VAL A 133 1.63 11.82 -34.76
N SER A 134 1.73 11.29 -33.54
CA SER A 134 2.96 10.70 -33.00
C SER A 134 3.14 9.26 -33.48
N GLY A 135 4.34 8.93 -33.97
CA GLY A 135 4.67 7.64 -34.60
C GLY A 135 4.66 6.40 -33.68
N ASP A 136 4.37 6.53 -32.38
CA ASP A 136 4.31 5.45 -31.37
C ASP A 136 2.99 4.64 -31.40
N ALA A 137 2.31 4.65 -32.54
CA ALA A 137 0.87 4.78 -32.58
C ALA A 137 0.07 3.49 -32.34
N ALA A 138 0.57 2.29 -32.65
CA ALA A 138 -0.25 1.07 -32.54
C ALA A 138 -0.36 0.55 -31.10
N GLN A 139 0.74 0.64 -30.34
CA GLN A 139 0.88 0.05 -29.01
C GLN A 139 0.17 0.86 -27.94
N ASP A 140 0.45 2.17 -27.85
CA ASP A 140 -0.23 3.08 -26.91
C ASP A 140 -1.75 3.05 -27.14
N ARG A 141 -2.20 2.87 -28.40
CA ARG A 141 -3.61 2.65 -28.71
C ARG A 141 -4.15 1.32 -28.17
N MET A 142 -3.44 0.19 -28.29
CA MET A 142 -3.90 -1.10 -27.75
C MET A 142 -3.90 -1.10 -26.21
N ASP A 143 -2.87 -0.55 -25.58
CA ASP A 143 -2.80 -0.46 -24.11
C ASP A 143 -3.91 0.43 -23.55
N ARG A 144 -4.20 1.57 -24.18
CA ARG A 144 -5.33 2.43 -23.78
C ARG A 144 -6.70 1.82 -24.06
N THR A 145 -6.88 1.13 -25.19
CA THR A 145 -8.23 0.63 -25.57
C THR A 145 -8.57 -0.72 -24.96
N VAL A 146 -7.57 -1.59 -24.72
CA VAL A 146 -7.78 -2.96 -24.25
C VAL A 146 -7.39 -3.10 -22.78
N LEU A 147 -6.16 -2.75 -22.41
CA LEU A 147 -5.63 -3.02 -21.06
C LEU A 147 -6.13 -2.00 -20.02
N SER A 148 -6.08 -0.70 -20.32
CA SER A 148 -6.44 0.38 -19.41
C SER A 148 -7.84 0.23 -18.79
N PRO A 149 -8.91 -0.13 -19.54
CA PRO A 149 -10.23 -0.37 -18.95
C PRO A 149 -10.25 -1.50 -17.91
N TRP A 150 -9.44 -2.55 -18.11
CA TRP A 150 -9.32 -3.65 -17.15
C TRP A 150 -8.48 -3.25 -15.94
N LEU A 151 -7.41 -2.49 -16.13
CA LEU A 151 -6.64 -1.92 -15.01
C LEU A 151 -7.52 -1.00 -14.16
N ARG A 152 -8.33 -0.13 -14.77
CA ARG A 152 -9.29 0.72 -14.07
C ARG A 152 -10.31 -0.10 -13.30
N PHE A 153 -10.92 -1.09 -13.96
CA PHE A 153 -11.88 -1.98 -13.32
C PHE A 153 -11.28 -2.73 -12.12
N LEU A 154 -10.06 -3.25 -12.26
CA LEU A 154 -9.35 -3.96 -11.19
C LEU A 154 -9.00 -3.03 -10.02
N TRP A 155 -8.49 -1.82 -10.32
CA TRP A 155 -8.24 -0.80 -9.31
C TRP A 155 -9.51 -0.41 -8.54
N ASP A 156 -10.59 -0.11 -9.25
CA ASP A 156 -11.88 0.21 -8.64
C ASP A 156 -12.41 -0.96 -7.79
N SER A 157 -12.18 -2.21 -8.23
CA SER A 157 -12.55 -3.42 -7.49
C SER A 157 -11.82 -3.49 -6.15
N TYR A 158 -10.50 -3.27 -6.15
CA TYR A 158 -9.70 -3.19 -4.93
C TYR A 158 -10.17 -2.07 -4.00
N ARG A 159 -10.28 -0.84 -4.52
CA ARG A 159 -10.71 0.33 -3.75
C ARG A 159 -12.08 0.11 -3.11
N ASN A 160 -13.05 -0.37 -3.88
CA ASN A 160 -14.39 -0.64 -3.37
C ASN A 160 -14.40 -1.75 -2.31
N CYS A 161 -13.58 -2.79 -2.44
CA CYS A 161 -13.44 -3.82 -1.42
C CYS A 161 -12.81 -3.26 -0.13
N LEU A 162 -11.79 -2.41 -0.22
CA LEU A 162 -11.20 -1.75 0.95
C LEU A 162 -12.21 -0.84 1.64
N ASP A 163 -12.97 -0.04 0.89
CA ASP A 163 -14.04 0.80 1.42
C ASP A 163 -15.15 -0.01 2.10
N LEU A 164 -15.51 -1.17 1.52
CA LEU A 164 -16.51 -2.09 2.08
C LEU A 164 -16.05 -2.69 3.40
N LEU A 165 -14.77 -3.08 3.51
CA LEU A 165 -14.23 -3.83 4.65
C LEU A 165 -13.65 -2.94 5.75
N ARG A 166 -13.51 -1.63 5.51
CA ARG A 166 -12.89 -0.69 6.46
C ARG A 166 -13.51 -0.77 7.86
N ASN A 167 -12.64 -0.60 8.85
CA ASN A 167 -13.00 -0.47 10.26
C ASN A 167 -13.96 -1.56 10.80
N THR A 168 -13.87 -2.80 10.30
CA THR A 168 -14.69 -3.93 10.73
C THR A 168 -13.76 -5.04 11.25
N ALA A 169 -13.74 -5.27 12.57
CA ALA A 169 -12.75 -6.17 13.20
C ALA A 169 -12.79 -7.61 12.65
N VAL A 170 -13.99 -8.13 12.38
CA VAL A 170 -14.19 -9.54 11.96
C VAL A 170 -13.55 -9.84 10.60
N VAL A 171 -13.36 -8.84 9.74
CA VAL A 171 -12.79 -8.99 8.38
C VAL A 171 -11.47 -8.22 8.20
N GLU A 172 -10.82 -7.85 9.31
CA GLU A 172 -9.58 -7.08 9.30
C GLU A 172 -8.46 -7.80 8.52
N HIS A 173 -8.34 -9.13 8.69
CA HIS A 173 -7.38 -9.95 7.94
C HIS A 173 -7.59 -9.85 6.42
N LEU A 174 -8.84 -9.96 5.98
CA LEU A 174 -9.18 -9.82 4.56
C LEU A 174 -8.87 -8.41 4.05
N TYR A 175 -9.20 -7.38 4.82
CA TYR A 175 -8.88 -5.99 4.47
C TYR A 175 -7.37 -5.79 4.24
N HIS A 176 -6.53 -6.26 5.16
CA HIS A 176 -5.07 -6.12 5.03
C HIS A 176 -4.51 -6.98 3.89
N ARG A 177 -5.04 -8.18 3.66
CA ARG A 177 -4.67 -9.00 2.50
C ARG A 177 -4.95 -8.28 1.19
N ILE A 178 -6.13 -7.70 1.05
CA ILE A 178 -6.52 -6.94 -0.14
C ILE A 178 -5.66 -5.69 -0.30
N ALA A 179 -5.37 -4.95 0.78
CA ALA A 179 -4.49 -3.77 0.71
C ALA A 179 -3.09 -4.12 0.18
N ARG A 180 -2.53 -5.27 0.60
CA ARG A 180 -1.24 -5.78 0.13
C ARG A 180 -1.30 -6.18 -1.35
N GLN A 181 -2.35 -6.87 -1.77
CA GLN A 181 -2.60 -7.19 -3.19
C GLN A 181 -2.74 -5.92 -4.05
N SER A 182 -3.35 -4.86 -3.52
CA SER A 182 -3.45 -3.56 -4.20
C SER A 182 -2.07 -2.92 -4.41
N PHE A 183 -1.15 -3.05 -3.45
CA PHE A 183 0.24 -2.60 -3.63
C PHE A 183 0.98 -3.43 -4.69
N GLU A 184 0.81 -4.75 -4.69
CA GLU A 184 1.37 -5.64 -5.72
C GLU A 184 0.84 -5.27 -7.11
N PHE A 185 -0.45 -4.98 -7.23
CA PHE A 185 -1.06 -4.45 -8.46
C PHE A 185 -0.38 -3.15 -8.90
N CYS A 186 -0.20 -2.20 -7.97
CA CYS A 186 0.43 -0.92 -8.31
C CYS A 186 1.86 -1.10 -8.81
N ALA A 187 2.65 -1.98 -8.18
CA ALA A 187 4.00 -2.29 -8.61
C ALA A 187 4.05 -3.03 -9.94
N LYS A 188 3.21 -4.07 -10.11
CA LYS A 188 3.17 -4.92 -11.31
C LYS A 188 2.85 -4.11 -12.58
N TYR A 189 1.93 -3.15 -12.48
CA TYR A 189 1.47 -2.35 -13.61
C TYR A 189 1.95 -0.89 -13.58
N GLN A 190 2.96 -0.58 -12.74
CA GLN A 190 3.56 0.76 -12.60
C GLN A 190 2.54 1.90 -12.36
N ARG A 191 1.49 1.61 -11.59
CA ARG A 191 0.37 2.53 -11.30
C ARG A 191 0.70 3.51 -10.17
N ARG A 192 1.54 4.50 -10.48
CA ARG A 192 2.04 5.49 -9.50
C ARG A 192 0.92 6.34 -8.89
N THR A 193 -0.06 6.77 -9.69
CA THR A 193 -1.16 7.62 -9.22
C THR A 193 -2.08 6.87 -8.28
N GLU A 194 -2.47 5.65 -8.64
CA GLU A 194 -3.30 4.77 -7.82
C GLU A 194 -2.58 4.36 -6.53
N PHE A 195 -1.26 4.16 -6.57
CA PHE A 195 -0.45 3.96 -5.36
C PHE A 195 -0.58 5.12 -4.36
N ARG A 196 -0.49 6.38 -4.82
CA ARG A 196 -0.68 7.56 -3.95
C ARG A 196 -2.10 7.60 -3.37
N LYS A 197 -3.11 7.40 -4.22
CA LYS A 197 -4.54 7.31 -3.80
C LYS A 197 -4.75 6.20 -2.76
N LEU A 198 -4.09 5.05 -2.91
CA LEU A 198 -4.14 3.95 -1.95
C LEU A 198 -3.56 4.37 -0.59
N CYS A 199 -2.36 4.95 -0.57
CA CYS A 199 -1.73 5.43 0.65
C CYS A 199 -2.63 6.42 1.41
N ASP A 200 -3.22 7.39 0.70
CA ASP A 200 -4.12 8.39 1.30
C ASP A 200 -5.41 7.76 1.84
N ASN A 201 -6.01 6.82 1.11
CA ASN A 201 -7.16 6.05 1.59
C ASN A 201 -6.83 5.29 2.87
N LEU A 202 -5.66 4.64 2.95
CA LEU A 202 -5.27 3.91 4.14
C LEU A 202 -4.98 4.84 5.34
N ARG A 203 -4.48 6.06 5.13
CA ARG A 203 -4.31 7.08 6.18
C ARG A 203 -5.66 7.60 6.67
N LEU A 204 -6.59 7.82 5.75
CA LEU A 204 -7.98 8.18 6.08
C LEU A 204 -8.64 7.09 6.92
N HIS A 205 -8.51 5.82 6.51
CA HIS A 205 -9.06 4.69 7.27
C HIS A 205 -8.46 4.57 8.67
N LEU A 206 -7.14 4.76 8.83
CA LEU A 206 -6.51 4.77 10.15
C LEU A 206 -7.04 5.90 11.04
N THR A 207 -7.18 7.11 10.48
CA THR A 207 -7.77 8.25 11.19
C THR A 207 -9.20 7.96 11.65
N GLN A 208 -10.00 7.27 10.83
CA GLN A 208 -11.34 6.83 11.21
C GLN A 208 -11.30 5.77 12.31
N ILE A 209 -10.39 4.80 12.25
CA ILE A 209 -10.20 3.79 13.30
C ILE A 209 -9.91 4.49 14.64
N GLN A 210 -8.98 5.44 14.67
CA GLN A 210 -8.62 6.20 15.87
C GLN A 210 -9.81 6.95 16.49
N LYS A 211 -10.68 7.56 15.67
CA LYS A 211 -11.86 8.30 16.15
C LYS A 211 -12.96 7.41 16.73
N HIS A 212 -13.11 6.18 16.23
CA HIS A 212 -14.24 5.31 16.56
C HIS A 212 -13.89 4.20 17.57
N GLN A 213 -12.79 4.32 18.31
CA GLN A 213 -12.33 3.28 19.26
C GLN A 213 -13.37 2.91 20.35
N HIS A 214 -14.37 3.73 20.59
CA HIS A 214 -15.46 3.46 21.54
C HIS A 214 -16.47 2.40 21.05
N LEU A 215 -16.58 2.15 19.74
CA LEU A 215 -17.54 1.18 19.19
C LEU A 215 -17.05 -0.26 19.35
N ALA A 216 -17.94 -1.22 19.62
CA ALA A 216 -17.52 -2.61 19.91
C ALA A 216 -17.04 -3.40 18.66
N HIS A 217 -17.68 -3.19 17.51
CA HIS A 217 -17.46 -3.98 16.29
C HIS A 217 -16.26 -3.51 15.43
N VAL A 218 -15.62 -2.40 15.83
CA VAL A 218 -14.53 -1.77 15.07
C VAL A 218 -13.18 -2.37 15.42
N VAL A 219 -12.20 -2.14 14.56
CA VAL A 219 -10.81 -2.54 14.81
C VAL A 219 -10.27 -1.82 16.05
N LYS A 220 -9.64 -2.57 16.96
CA LYS A 220 -9.14 -2.05 18.23
C LYS A 220 -7.63 -1.82 18.18
N LEU A 221 -7.19 -0.60 18.47
CA LEU A 221 -5.77 -0.25 18.62
C LEU A 221 -5.16 -0.72 19.95
N THR A 222 -5.94 -1.45 20.75
CA THR A 222 -5.46 -2.22 21.90
C THR A 222 -5.13 -3.68 21.53
N SER A 223 -5.55 -4.14 20.35
CA SER A 223 -5.28 -5.50 19.88
C SER A 223 -3.87 -5.58 19.31
N ALA A 224 -3.04 -6.44 19.90
CA ALA A 224 -1.69 -6.69 19.43
C ALA A 224 -1.66 -7.27 18.01
N GLU A 225 -2.64 -8.12 17.69
CA GLU A 225 -2.81 -8.71 16.36
C GLU A 225 -3.13 -7.64 15.32
N SER A 226 -4.10 -6.77 15.60
CA SER A 226 -4.49 -5.66 14.70
C SER A 226 -3.33 -4.72 14.43
N LEU A 227 -2.59 -4.32 15.48
CA LEU A 227 -1.40 -3.48 15.36
C LEU A 227 -0.30 -4.13 14.51
N THR A 228 -0.10 -5.44 14.65
CA THR A 228 0.85 -6.20 13.83
C THR A 228 0.43 -6.21 12.36
N LEU A 229 -0.85 -6.49 12.07
CA LEU A 229 -1.38 -6.47 10.69
C LEU A 229 -1.22 -5.11 10.01
N MET A 230 -1.50 -4.02 10.76
CA MET A 230 -1.31 -2.65 10.30
C MET A 230 0.16 -2.35 10.03
N GLN A 231 1.06 -2.70 10.95
CA GLN A 231 2.49 -2.48 10.80
C GLN A 231 3.05 -3.20 9.57
N ASP A 232 2.73 -4.49 9.40
CA ASP A 232 3.15 -5.28 8.24
C ASP A 232 2.68 -4.66 6.92
N THR A 233 1.44 -4.15 6.89
CA THR A 233 0.89 -3.50 5.70
C THR A 233 1.59 -2.18 5.40
N ARG A 234 1.98 -1.41 6.43
CA ARG A 234 2.77 -0.18 6.25
C ARG A 234 4.21 -0.46 5.82
N LEU A 235 4.81 -1.56 6.27
CA LEU A 235 6.12 -1.98 5.79
C LEU A 235 6.06 -2.34 4.30
N ILE A 236 5.04 -3.09 3.87
CA ILE A 236 4.82 -3.40 2.45
C ILE A 236 4.57 -2.11 1.64
N GLN A 237 3.82 -1.14 2.18
CA GLN A 237 3.64 0.17 1.56
C GLN A 237 4.98 0.87 1.32
N LEU A 238 5.84 0.95 2.34
CA LEU A 238 7.18 1.56 2.22
C LEU A 238 8.04 0.82 1.18
N ASP A 239 8.02 -0.50 1.21
CA ASP A 239 8.82 -1.35 0.30
C ASP A 239 8.41 -1.14 -1.15
N THR A 240 7.10 -1.11 -1.38
CA THR A 240 6.53 -0.87 -2.69
C THR A 240 6.84 0.55 -3.18
N ALA A 241 6.75 1.56 -2.31
CA ALA A 241 7.12 2.93 -2.66
C ALA A 241 8.60 3.05 -3.07
N ILE A 242 9.50 2.36 -2.37
CA ILE A 242 10.93 2.30 -2.71
C ILE A 242 11.13 1.57 -4.03
N GLN A 243 10.49 0.41 -4.23
CA GLN A 243 10.58 -0.38 -5.46
C GLN A 243 10.12 0.42 -6.70
N MET A 244 9.07 1.22 -6.55
CA MET A 244 8.54 2.08 -7.61
C MET A 244 9.26 3.44 -7.71
N GLU A 245 10.31 3.65 -6.90
CA GLU A 245 11.10 4.88 -6.81
C GLU A 245 10.28 6.16 -6.53
N LEU A 246 9.16 6.00 -5.79
CA LEU A 246 8.30 7.09 -5.37
C LEU A 246 8.85 7.73 -4.09
N TRP A 247 9.97 8.44 -4.18
CA TRP A 247 10.72 8.90 -3.00
C TRP A 247 9.93 9.80 -2.04
N GLN A 248 9.07 10.68 -2.55
CA GLN A 248 8.17 11.47 -1.71
C GLN A 248 7.14 10.59 -0.97
N GLU A 249 6.61 9.56 -1.63
CA GLU A 249 5.71 8.61 -0.95
C GLU A 249 6.43 7.68 0.01
N ALA A 250 7.65 7.26 -0.32
CA ALA A 250 8.48 6.44 0.55
C ALA A 250 8.77 7.20 1.85
N TYR A 251 9.01 8.52 1.76
CA TYR A 251 9.13 9.39 2.91
C TYR A 251 7.87 9.39 3.79
N ARG A 252 6.69 9.70 3.20
CA ARG A 252 5.42 9.70 3.95
C ARG A 252 5.05 8.32 4.50
N SER A 253 5.43 7.26 3.80
CA SER A 253 5.22 5.87 4.24
C SER A 253 6.15 5.49 5.39
N ALA A 254 7.37 6.04 5.44
CA ALA A 254 8.26 5.87 6.58
C ALA A 254 7.69 6.56 7.84
N GLU A 255 7.06 7.74 7.69
CA GLU A 255 6.28 8.39 8.77
C GLU A 255 5.13 7.51 9.24
N ASP A 256 4.37 6.90 8.32
CA ASP A 256 3.28 5.99 8.67
C ASP A 256 3.79 4.76 9.43
N VAL A 257 4.90 4.14 8.99
CA VAL A 257 5.54 3.00 9.69
C VAL A 257 6.00 3.41 11.08
N HIS A 258 6.68 4.56 11.19
CA HIS A 258 7.16 5.08 12.47
C HIS A 258 6.00 5.33 13.44
N GLY A 259 4.93 5.97 12.98
CA GLY A 259 3.73 6.20 13.76
C GLY A 259 3.10 4.90 14.27
N MET A 260 3.01 3.88 13.41
CA MET A 260 2.53 2.56 13.82
C MET A 260 3.43 1.87 14.85
N MET A 261 4.76 2.02 14.72
CA MET A 261 5.72 1.51 15.69
C MET A 261 5.57 2.22 17.06
N GLN A 262 5.37 3.54 17.09
CA GLN A 262 5.12 4.24 18.35
C GLN A 262 3.80 3.82 18.98
N LEU A 263 2.71 3.75 18.21
CA LEU A 263 1.42 3.26 18.70
C LEU A 263 1.51 1.86 19.33
N SER A 264 2.27 0.96 18.70
CA SER A 264 2.48 -0.40 19.22
C SER A 264 3.33 -0.41 20.48
N LYS A 265 4.41 0.37 20.50
CA LYS A 265 5.33 0.49 21.64
C LYS A 265 4.67 1.11 22.87
N ASP A 266 3.76 2.07 22.69
CA ASP A 266 3.00 2.70 23.77
C ASP A 266 2.06 1.71 24.46
N LYS A 267 1.64 0.65 23.76
CA LYS A 267 0.87 -0.45 24.35
C LYS A 267 1.75 -1.47 25.04
N ASP A 268 2.73 -2.00 24.32
CA ASP A 268 3.74 -2.89 24.90
C ASP A 268 5.07 -2.69 24.16
N LYS A 269 6.12 -2.35 24.92
CA LYS A 269 7.48 -2.17 24.41
C LYS A 269 8.00 -3.40 23.67
N ARG A 270 7.51 -4.61 23.99
CA ARG A 270 7.93 -5.88 23.38
C ARG A 270 7.33 -6.13 22.00
N MET A 271 6.30 -5.38 21.60
CA MET A 271 5.65 -5.54 20.30
C MET A 271 6.57 -5.14 19.15
N VAL A 272 7.39 -4.11 19.35
CA VAL A 272 8.34 -3.67 18.32
C VAL A 272 9.71 -4.25 18.62
N LYS A 273 10.03 -5.36 17.95
CA LYS A 273 11.30 -6.06 18.12
C LYS A 273 12.47 -5.21 17.60
N PRO A 274 13.67 -5.31 18.19
CA PRO A 274 14.86 -4.63 17.68
C PRO A 274 15.13 -4.88 16.18
N ALA A 275 14.87 -6.11 15.71
CA ALA A 275 14.98 -6.46 14.29
C ALA A 275 14.09 -5.60 13.38
N SER A 276 12.90 -5.22 13.84
CA SER A 276 12.00 -4.34 13.10
C SER A 276 12.59 -2.93 12.94
N TYR A 277 13.26 -2.40 13.98
CA TYR A 277 13.96 -1.12 13.89
C TYR A 277 15.18 -1.18 12.96
N VAL A 278 15.93 -2.28 12.98
CA VAL A 278 17.04 -2.47 12.05
C VAL A 278 16.55 -2.43 10.60
N ASN A 279 15.48 -3.16 10.29
CA ASN A 279 14.89 -3.17 8.94
C ASN A 279 14.35 -1.78 8.56
N TYR A 280 13.64 -1.12 9.47
CA TYR A 280 13.13 0.23 9.26
C TYR A 280 14.26 1.24 8.97
N TYR A 281 15.34 1.25 9.77
CA TYR A 281 16.45 2.16 9.54
C TYR A 281 17.26 1.84 8.29
N ASP A 282 17.35 0.57 7.88
CA ASP A 282 17.98 0.20 6.61
C ASP A 282 17.24 0.80 5.41
N LYS A 283 15.90 0.69 5.41
CA LYS A 283 15.04 1.29 4.39
C LYS A 283 15.09 2.82 4.43
N LEU A 284 15.02 3.40 5.62
CA LEU A 284 15.06 4.85 5.80
C LEU A 284 16.40 5.45 5.37
N ALA A 285 17.51 4.75 5.62
CA ALA A 285 18.83 5.15 5.12
C ALA A 285 18.84 5.22 3.59
N LEU A 286 18.24 4.25 2.89
CA LEU A 286 18.11 4.27 1.44
C LEU A 286 17.25 5.46 0.96
N VAL A 287 16.11 5.71 1.61
CA VAL A 287 15.23 6.85 1.29
C VAL A 287 15.98 8.18 1.43
N PHE A 288 16.71 8.38 2.53
CA PHE A 288 17.50 9.61 2.73
C PHE A 288 18.63 9.76 1.71
N TRP A 289 19.29 8.67 1.33
CA TRP A 289 20.31 8.70 0.28
C TRP A 289 19.74 9.18 -1.05
N LYS A 290 18.62 8.58 -1.47
CA LYS A 290 17.96 8.90 -2.74
C LYS A 290 17.32 10.29 -2.75
N ALA A 291 16.88 10.78 -1.60
CA ALA A 291 16.42 12.15 -1.41
C ALA A 291 17.55 13.19 -1.33
N GLY A 292 18.83 12.79 -1.37
CA GLY A 292 19.98 13.70 -1.26
C GLY A 292 20.31 14.16 0.17
N ASN A 293 19.59 13.66 1.19
CA ASN A 293 19.77 14.01 2.60
C ASN A 293 20.89 13.19 3.24
N ARG A 294 22.14 13.44 2.84
CA ARG A 294 23.34 12.67 3.26
C ARG A 294 23.55 12.64 4.78
N LEU A 295 23.25 13.75 5.47
CA LEU A 295 23.37 13.85 6.93
C LEU A 295 22.42 12.86 7.64
N PHE A 296 21.16 12.83 7.22
CA PHE A 296 20.17 11.90 7.77
C PHE A 296 20.41 10.46 7.33
N HIS A 297 20.97 10.24 6.14
CA HIS A 297 21.45 8.92 5.71
C HIS A 297 22.52 8.37 6.66
N ALA A 298 23.56 9.16 6.95
CA ALA A 298 24.61 8.78 7.89
C ALA A 298 24.06 8.54 9.31
N ALA A 299 23.17 9.41 9.78
CA ALA A 299 22.50 9.24 11.07
C ALA A 299 21.65 7.96 11.14
N ALA A 300 20.91 7.63 10.08
CA ALA A 300 20.11 6.41 9.99
C ALA A 300 20.99 5.15 10.05
N LEU A 301 22.11 5.14 9.33
CA LEU A 301 23.08 4.05 9.37
C LEU A 301 23.70 3.88 10.77
N LEU A 302 24.02 4.98 11.44
CA LEU A 302 24.54 4.95 12.81
C LEU A 302 23.50 4.36 13.79
N GLN A 303 22.24 4.82 13.71
CA GLN A 303 21.16 4.28 14.55
C GLN A 303 20.92 2.78 14.28
N LYS A 304 20.96 2.35 13.01
CA LYS A 304 20.91 0.94 12.62
C LYS A 304 22.04 0.15 13.28
N TYR A 305 23.28 0.63 13.17
CA TYR A 305 24.46 -0.03 13.72
C TYR A 305 24.36 -0.25 15.23
N ILE A 306 23.97 0.81 15.97
CA ILE A 306 23.83 0.74 17.44
C ILE A 306 22.85 -0.38 17.84
N ILE A 307 21.66 -0.38 17.24
CA ILE A 307 20.63 -1.39 17.55
C ILE A 307 21.08 -2.79 17.09
N TYR A 308 21.70 -2.89 15.92
CA TYR A 308 22.12 -4.17 15.37
C TYR A 308 23.19 -4.84 16.23
N LYS A 309 24.17 -4.06 16.70
CA LYS A 309 25.22 -4.51 17.61
C LYS A 309 24.64 -5.03 18.93
N ASP A 310 23.70 -4.31 19.52
CA ASP A 310 23.07 -4.71 20.79
C ASP A 310 22.14 -5.92 20.63
N MET A 311 21.51 -6.06 19.46
CA MET A 311 20.58 -7.16 19.15
C MET A 311 21.30 -8.50 18.93
N LYS A 312 22.46 -8.49 18.25
CA LYS A 312 23.17 -9.71 17.86
C LYS A 312 24.00 -10.25 19.03
N LYS A 313 23.65 -11.45 19.51
CA LYS A 313 24.43 -12.18 20.54
C LYS A 313 25.86 -12.48 20.08
N THR A 314 26.02 -12.80 18.80
CA THR A 314 27.32 -13.01 18.14
C THR A 314 27.37 -12.04 16.96
N PHE A 315 28.22 -11.03 17.08
CA PHE A 315 28.46 -10.04 16.03
C PHE A 315 29.85 -10.33 15.46
N SER A 316 29.89 -10.90 14.25
CA SER A 316 31.17 -11.32 13.66
C SER A 316 32.04 -10.10 13.37
N MET A 317 33.36 -10.30 13.38
CA MET A 317 34.31 -9.22 13.08
C MET A 317 34.13 -8.68 11.66
N GLU A 318 33.78 -9.55 10.70
CA GLU A 318 33.51 -9.17 9.31
C GLU A 318 32.25 -8.30 9.18
N GLU A 319 31.13 -8.71 9.76
CA GLU A 319 29.89 -7.90 9.78
C GLU A 319 30.11 -6.57 10.51
N ALA A 320 30.86 -6.59 11.62
CA ALA A 320 31.19 -5.38 12.37
C ALA A 320 32.04 -4.42 11.55
N MET A 321 33.06 -4.92 10.87
CA MET A 321 33.93 -4.15 9.99
C MET A 321 33.16 -3.54 8.82
N ASP A 322 32.30 -4.32 8.13
CA ASP A 322 31.48 -3.84 7.03
C ASP A 322 30.55 -2.69 7.48
N GLN A 323 29.76 -2.90 8.53
CA GLN A 323 28.82 -1.89 9.00
C GLN A 323 29.53 -0.65 9.57
N ALA A 324 30.63 -0.81 10.31
CA ALA A 324 31.43 0.30 10.81
C ALA A 324 32.03 1.12 9.66
N THR A 325 32.58 0.45 8.64
CA THR A 325 33.12 1.10 7.44
C THR A 325 32.04 1.88 6.71
N ARG A 326 30.86 1.29 6.54
CA ARG A 326 29.72 1.95 5.88
C ARG A 326 29.26 3.21 6.62
N VAL A 327 29.12 3.15 7.95
CA VAL A 327 28.75 4.30 8.78
C VAL A 327 29.82 5.40 8.72
N LEU A 328 31.09 5.01 8.81
CA LEU A 328 32.22 5.93 8.77
C LEU A 328 32.29 6.68 7.43
N LEU A 329 32.30 5.96 6.31
CA LEU A 329 32.38 6.55 4.97
C LEU A 329 31.16 7.41 4.65
N ALA A 330 29.95 6.98 5.06
CA ALA A 330 28.75 7.78 4.90
C ALA A 330 28.85 9.11 5.65
N THR A 331 29.42 9.11 6.85
CA THR A 331 29.60 10.31 7.68
C THR A 331 30.66 11.24 7.11
N LEU A 332 31.80 10.69 6.67
CA LEU A 332 32.88 11.48 6.05
C LEU A 332 32.42 12.13 4.73
N SER A 333 31.50 11.49 4.01
CA SER A 333 30.90 12.00 2.76
C SER A 333 29.83 13.08 2.97
N VAL A 334 29.45 13.39 4.22
CA VAL A 334 28.56 14.51 4.52
C VAL A 334 29.34 15.82 4.32
N PRO A 335 28.86 16.74 3.46
CA PRO A 335 29.51 18.04 3.27
C PRO A 335 29.59 18.85 4.57
N ASP A 336 30.62 19.68 4.68
CA ASP A 336 30.72 20.61 5.81
C ASP A 336 29.59 21.64 5.77
N GLY A 337 29.00 21.92 6.93
CA GLY A 337 27.84 22.80 7.06
C GLY A 337 26.52 22.23 6.54
N ALA A 338 26.44 20.91 6.25
CA ALA A 338 25.20 20.25 5.82
C ALA A 338 24.05 20.30 6.86
N ASP A 339 24.37 20.67 8.10
CA ASP A 339 23.44 20.92 9.20
C ASP A 339 22.88 22.35 9.22
N ASN A 340 23.44 23.26 8.42
CA ASN A 340 22.98 24.65 8.30
C ASN A 340 22.06 24.84 7.08
N PRO A 341 21.16 25.85 7.12
CA PRO A 341 20.43 26.28 5.93
C PRO A 341 21.38 26.56 4.77
N SER A 342 21.01 26.11 3.57
CA SER A 342 21.77 26.44 2.36
C SER A 342 21.63 27.93 2.05
N ASP A 343 22.57 28.50 1.29
CA ASP A 343 22.46 29.90 0.85
C ASP A 343 21.16 30.15 0.11
N LEU A 344 20.71 29.20 -0.74
CA LEU A 344 19.43 29.30 -1.42
C LEU A 344 18.25 29.37 -0.43
N THR A 345 18.30 28.59 0.65
CA THR A 345 17.28 28.63 1.71
C THR A 345 17.19 30.01 2.37
N ARG A 346 18.35 30.65 2.60
CA ARG A 346 18.42 32.01 3.14
C ARG A 346 17.89 33.05 2.17
N HIS A 347 18.30 32.99 0.91
CA HIS A 347 17.87 33.95 -0.13
C HIS A 347 16.38 33.87 -0.46
N LEU A 348 15.73 32.74 -0.17
CA LEU A 348 14.30 32.54 -0.37
C LEU A 348 13.47 32.79 0.91
N ASP A 349 14.09 33.23 2.01
CA ASP A 349 13.44 33.46 3.31
C ASP A 349 12.64 32.26 3.86
N ILE A 350 13.13 31.03 3.62
CA ILE A 350 12.47 29.76 4.02
C ILE A 350 13.22 29.01 5.13
N GLU A 351 13.99 29.71 5.96
CA GLU A 351 14.81 29.12 7.03
C GLU A 351 13.97 28.43 8.12
N GLU A 352 12.82 28.99 8.46
CA GLU A 352 11.89 28.38 9.43
C GLU A 352 11.37 27.04 8.93
N GLN A 353 10.99 26.97 7.65
CA GLN A 353 10.51 25.73 7.03
C GLN A 353 11.63 24.68 6.97
N HIS A 354 12.87 25.09 6.66
CA HIS A 354 14.03 24.20 6.71
C HIS A 354 14.23 23.62 8.11
N THR A 355 14.15 24.45 9.14
CA THR A 355 14.31 24.01 10.54
C THR A 355 13.18 23.05 10.95
N ALA A 356 11.93 23.32 10.56
CA ALA A 356 10.80 22.44 10.78
C ALA A 356 11.00 21.08 10.11
N ASN A 357 11.47 21.07 8.86
CA ASN A 357 11.80 19.84 8.13
C ASN A 357 12.91 19.04 8.82
N MET A 358 13.99 19.68 9.28
CA MET A 358 15.05 18.98 10.02
C MET A 358 14.52 18.32 11.30
N ARG A 359 13.62 19.00 12.05
CA ARG A 359 12.99 18.42 13.24
C ARG A 359 12.13 17.19 12.88
N LEU A 360 11.34 17.29 11.82
CA LEU A 360 10.51 16.19 11.33
C LEU A 360 11.38 14.96 10.96
N LEU A 361 12.45 15.18 10.22
CA LEU A 361 13.42 14.14 9.83
C LEU A 361 14.11 13.51 11.04
N SER A 362 14.38 14.29 12.08
CA SER A 362 15.01 13.81 13.31
C SER A 362 14.07 12.92 14.12
N ASN A 363 12.78 13.25 14.14
CA ASN A 363 11.75 12.44 14.81
C ASN A 363 11.64 11.04 14.19
N LEU A 364 11.76 10.92 12.87
CA LEU A 364 11.79 9.62 12.18
C LEU A 364 12.91 8.71 12.65
N LEU A 365 14.05 9.30 13.03
CA LEU A 365 15.21 8.64 13.61
C LEU A 365 15.18 8.53 15.13
N ARG A 366 14.12 9.01 15.77
CA ARG A 366 13.96 9.08 17.23
C ARG A 366 15.07 9.90 17.91
N LEU A 367 15.61 10.88 17.19
CA LEU A 367 16.61 11.79 17.70
C LEU A 367 15.92 13.00 18.32
N PRO A 368 16.17 13.32 19.61
CA PRO A 368 15.53 14.47 20.26
C PRO A 368 16.05 15.81 19.72
N ILE A 369 17.25 15.80 19.14
CA ILE A 369 17.93 16.96 18.57
C ILE A 369 18.36 16.58 17.15
N ALA A 370 18.30 17.54 16.24
CA ALA A 370 18.74 17.32 14.87
C ALA A 370 20.20 16.86 14.83
N PRO A 371 20.53 15.81 14.04
CA PRO A 371 21.89 15.35 13.93
C PRO A 371 22.75 16.42 13.27
N THR A 372 23.99 16.57 13.73
CA THR A 372 25.01 17.41 13.09
C THR A 372 26.18 16.53 12.67
N ARG A 373 26.91 16.91 11.63
CA ARG A 373 28.10 16.15 11.16
C ARG A 373 29.09 15.91 12.31
N ALA A 374 29.39 16.96 13.07
CA ALA A 374 30.25 16.89 14.25
C ALA A 374 29.67 16.04 15.39
N GLY A 375 28.34 16.02 15.57
CA GLY A 375 27.66 15.16 16.54
C GLY A 375 27.81 13.67 16.18
N ILE A 376 27.59 13.33 14.91
CA ILE A 376 27.73 11.96 14.41
C ILE A 376 29.19 11.50 14.53
N LEU A 377 30.17 12.32 14.12
CA LEU A 377 31.60 11.98 14.24
C LEU A 377 32.01 11.72 15.71
N ARG A 378 31.56 12.56 16.65
CA ARG A 378 31.81 12.34 18.08
C ARG A 378 31.28 10.99 18.56
N GLU A 379 30.08 10.62 18.12
CA GLU A 379 29.45 9.35 18.49
C GLU A 379 30.14 8.14 17.85
N ILE A 380 30.58 8.26 16.60
CA ILE A 380 31.39 7.26 15.88
C ILE A 380 32.70 6.99 16.63
N THR A 381 33.40 8.04 17.06
CA THR A 381 34.62 7.92 17.86
C THR A 381 34.34 7.30 19.23
N ARG A 382 33.27 7.72 19.91
CA ARG A 382 32.86 7.14 21.21
C ARG A 382 32.63 5.63 21.13
N LEU A 383 32.11 5.16 20.00
CA LEU A 383 31.83 3.74 19.75
C LEU A 383 33.03 2.97 19.16
N ASN A 384 34.19 3.62 18.99
CA ASN A 384 35.42 3.08 18.40
C ASN A 384 35.23 2.50 16.98
N LEU A 385 34.31 3.06 16.18
CA LEU A 385 34.08 2.60 14.80
C LEU A 385 35.30 2.75 13.88
N PRO A 386 36.13 3.82 13.97
CA PRO A 386 37.30 3.95 13.10
C PRO A 386 38.29 2.79 13.25
N ASP A 387 38.45 2.25 14.45
CA ASP A 387 39.35 1.11 14.72
C ASP A 387 38.76 -0.24 14.30
N VAL A 388 37.44 -0.32 14.12
CA VAL A 388 36.74 -1.50 13.61
C VAL A 388 36.65 -1.47 12.07
N ALA A 389 36.59 -0.27 11.48
CA ALA A 389 36.52 -0.08 10.05
C ALA A 389 37.79 -0.55 9.32
N VAL A 390 37.64 -0.80 8.02
CA VAL A 390 38.74 -1.13 7.10
C VAL A 390 39.82 -0.05 7.16
N GLU A 391 41.08 -0.48 7.08
CA GLU A 391 42.26 0.38 7.21
C GLU A 391 42.20 1.64 6.33
N SER A 392 41.80 1.51 5.07
CA SER A 392 41.66 2.65 4.15
C SER A 392 40.66 3.71 4.65
N ALA A 393 39.53 3.29 5.22
CA ALA A 393 38.52 4.21 5.77
C ALA A 393 38.99 4.85 7.09
N ARG A 394 39.73 4.09 7.91
CA ARG A 394 40.37 4.61 9.13
C ARG A 394 41.40 5.69 8.81
N ASN A 395 42.22 5.45 7.78
CA ASN A 395 43.24 6.41 7.35
C ASN A 395 42.63 7.70 6.78
N LEU A 396 41.45 7.62 6.15
CA LEU A 396 40.73 8.81 5.68
C LEU A 396 40.13 9.64 6.83
N HIS A 397 39.80 9.02 7.96
CA HIS A 397 39.29 9.72 9.13
C HIS A 397 40.39 10.45 9.91
N ARG A 398 41.58 9.86 9.97
CA ARG A 398 42.75 10.45 10.67
C ARG A 398 43.22 11.70 9.95
#